data_AF-W8C6E8-F1
#
_entry.id   AF-W8C6E8-F1
#
_cell.length_a   1.000
_cell.length_b   1.000
_cell.length_c   1.000
_cell.angle_alpha   90.00
_cell.angle_beta   90.00
_cell.angle_gamma   90.00
#
_symmetry.space_group_name_H-M   'P 1'
#
loop_
_entity.id
_entity.type
_entity.pdbx_description
1 polymer ?
#
loop_
_entity_poly.entity_id
_entity_poly.type
_entity_poly.pdbx_seq_one_letter_code
_entity_poly.pdbx_strand_id
1 'polypeptide(L)'
;MYVQGIEAIKLYIPKDNSQISTNIREEREQEISVTDTMSSAERYREEWNNLLKTLDEDPECIREQAFEGDLKVSKFRSIYWSLLLRVLNPHYRSWREQREKQRKRYEKLKEEFIRDPHDNAVPNDNPLSQSEESVWNQYFSDRDLFAVIRQDVVRTFPGVDFFRKTLIQNAMCNILFYYAREHPYMSYRQGMHEILAPLLFVFYGDQQSLLHFTEIAKNQTSELLSNVLDPNYLEADTYSLFSRLMSSIESYYRIKNFLQSPRHCAVIDDDVCMKSTFNKILIFYSNI
;
A
#
# COMPACT_ATOMS: atom_id res chain seq x y z
N MET A 1 20.34 -5.81 -27.69
CA MET A 1 19.49 -6.31 -26.58
C MET A 1 19.03 -5.11 -25.80
N TYR A 2 17.79 -4.67 -26.05
CA TYR A 2 17.22 -3.45 -25.50
C TYR A 2 16.61 -3.75 -24.13
N VAL A 3 16.96 -2.96 -23.10
CA VAL A 3 16.49 -3.16 -21.73
C VAL A 3 15.16 -2.42 -21.54
N GLN A 4 14.06 -3.17 -21.41
CA GLN A 4 12.67 -2.68 -21.24
C GLN A 4 12.37 -2.12 -19.83
N GLY A 5 13.26 -1.28 -19.29
CA GLY A 5 13.05 -0.61 -18.00
C GLY A 5 12.41 0.78 -18.14
N ILE A 6 12.72 1.50 -19.22
CA ILE A 6 12.33 2.91 -19.41
C ILE A 6 10.93 3.05 -20.05
N GLU A 7 10.45 2.01 -20.74
CA GLU A 7 9.11 2.06 -21.39
C GLU A 7 7.94 1.83 -20.43
N ALA A 8 8.16 1.22 -19.26
CA ALA A 8 7.08 0.97 -18.31
C ALA A 8 6.47 2.26 -17.72
N ILE A 9 7.21 3.38 -17.75
CA ILE A 9 6.77 4.67 -17.20
C ILE A 9 6.04 5.53 -18.24
N LYS A 10 6.21 5.26 -19.55
CA LYS A 10 5.60 6.06 -20.64
C LYS A 10 4.27 5.50 -21.17
N LEU A 11 3.84 4.32 -20.73
CA LEU A 11 2.68 3.61 -21.31
C LEU A 11 1.31 3.94 -20.67
N TYR A 12 1.21 4.89 -19.73
CA TYR A 12 -0.09 5.18 -19.11
C TYR A 12 -0.45 6.68 -19.12
N ILE A 13 -0.85 7.15 -20.30
CA ILE A 13 -1.73 8.31 -20.47
C ILE A 13 -3.02 7.77 -21.12
N PRO A 14 -4.17 7.74 -20.42
CA PRO A 14 -5.41 7.24 -21.00
C PRO A 14 -5.89 8.17 -22.13
N LYS A 15 -6.09 7.62 -23.33
CA LYS A 15 -6.96 8.23 -24.35
C LYS A 15 -8.24 7.40 -24.45
N ASP A 16 -9.35 8.10 -24.41
CA ASP A 16 -10.69 7.58 -24.17
C ASP A 16 -11.35 6.93 -25.40
N ASN A 17 -12.32 6.06 -25.11
CA ASN A 17 -13.43 5.52 -25.92
C ASN A 17 -13.18 4.67 -27.18
N SER A 18 -13.56 3.38 -27.13
CA SER A 18 -14.91 2.93 -27.59
C SER A 18 -15.11 1.40 -27.62
N GLN A 19 -16.26 1.01 -27.06
CA GLN A 19 -17.18 -0.10 -27.38
C GLN A 19 -16.73 -1.57 -27.28
N ILE A 20 -17.23 -2.24 -26.23
CA ILE A 20 -17.48 -3.69 -26.24
C ILE A 20 -18.97 -3.91 -25.98
N SER A 21 -19.66 -4.44 -26.99
CA SER A 21 -21.05 -4.86 -26.94
C SER A 21 -21.19 -6.20 -26.23
N THR A 22 -22.14 -6.30 -25.30
CA THR A 22 -22.61 -7.59 -24.78
C THR A 22 -24.13 -7.65 -24.86
N ASN A 23 -24.62 -8.70 -25.50
CA ASN A 23 -26.03 -9.00 -25.71
C ASN A 23 -26.65 -9.49 -24.40
N ILE A 24 -27.65 -8.77 -23.89
CA ILE A 24 -28.45 -9.19 -22.74
C ILE A 24 -29.70 -9.89 -23.27
N ARG A 25 -29.92 -11.14 -22.83
CA ARG A 25 -31.16 -11.89 -23.05
C ARG A 25 -32.03 -11.71 -21.82
N GLU A 26 -33.19 -11.10 -22.00
CA GLU A 26 -34.21 -10.88 -20.96
C GLU A 26 -34.82 -12.21 -20.51
N GLU A 27 -34.71 -12.54 -19.23
CA GLU A 27 -35.56 -13.56 -18.60
C GLU A 27 -36.31 -12.99 -17.40
N ARG A 28 -37.62 -13.15 -17.52
CA ARG A 28 -38.78 -12.75 -16.70
C ARG A 28 -38.61 -12.79 -15.19
N GLU A 29 -39.26 -11.79 -14.59
CA GLU A 29 -39.67 -11.64 -13.20
C GLU A 29 -40.39 -12.89 -12.67
N GLN A 30 -39.90 -13.42 -11.54
CA GLN A 30 -40.68 -14.23 -10.62
C GLN A 30 -40.54 -13.65 -9.21
N GLU A 31 -41.71 -13.35 -8.63
CA GLU A 31 -41.91 -12.81 -7.29
C GLU A 31 -41.25 -13.71 -6.22
N ILE A 32 -40.39 -13.14 -5.39
CA ILE A 32 -39.85 -13.79 -4.19
C ILE A 32 -40.29 -12.98 -2.96
N SER A 33 -40.87 -13.70 -2.01
CA SER A 33 -41.40 -13.24 -0.72
C SER A 33 -40.38 -12.41 0.07
N VAL A 34 -40.85 -11.28 0.61
CA VAL A 34 -40.12 -10.35 1.46
C VAL A 34 -39.73 -11.02 2.79
N THR A 35 -38.55 -11.62 2.83
CA THR A 35 -37.71 -11.65 4.03
C THR A 35 -36.78 -10.46 3.96
N ASP A 36 -36.77 -9.64 5.01
CA ASP A 36 -36.05 -8.37 5.12
C ASP A 36 -34.52 -8.61 5.13
N THR A 37 -33.97 -8.95 3.97
CA THR A 37 -32.58 -9.36 3.80
C THR A 37 -31.85 -8.19 3.16
N MET A 38 -31.14 -7.39 3.96
CA MET A 38 -30.33 -6.27 3.45
C MET A 38 -29.42 -6.72 2.31
N SER A 39 -29.42 -5.92 1.24
CA SER A 39 -28.56 -6.09 0.07
C SER A 39 -27.09 -5.95 0.44
N SER A 40 -26.19 -6.48 -0.40
CA SER A 40 -24.74 -6.35 -0.23
C SER A 40 -24.29 -4.89 -0.19
N ALA A 41 -24.93 -4.02 -0.99
CA ALA A 41 -24.63 -2.60 -1.02
C ALA A 41 -25.04 -1.90 0.28
N GLU A 42 -26.22 -2.22 0.83
CA GLU A 42 -26.65 -1.65 2.11
C GLU A 42 -25.73 -2.07 3.25
N ARG A 43 -25.29 -3.33 3.29
CA ARG A 43 -24.33 -3.81 4.30
C ARG A 43 -22.98 -3.10 4.21
N TYR A 44 -22.45 -2.89 3.01
CA TYR A 44 -21.19 -2.17 2.80
C TYR A 44 -21.29 -0.70 3.28
N ARG A 45 -22.42 -0.05 2.98
CA ARG A 45 -22.70 1.32 3.44
C ARG A 45 -22.89 1.40 4.95
N GLU A 46 -23.60 0.43 5.53
CA GLU A 46 -23.81 0.35 6.98
C GLU A 46 -22.48 0.13 7.71
N GLU A 47 -21.63 -0.77 7.23
CA GLU A 47 -20.29 -1.00 7.79
C GLU A 47 -19.43 0.28 7.77
N TRP A 48 -19.47 1.04 6.66
CA TRP A 48 -18.80 2.34 6.59
C TRP A 48 -19.34 3.35 7.61
N ASN A 49 -20.67 3.47 7.73
CA ASN A 49 -21.29 4.38 8.69
C ASN A 49 -20.98 3.97 10.14
N ASN A 50 -20.96 2.68 10.43
CA ASN A 50 -20.63 2.14 11.75
C ASN A 50 -19.17 2.45 12.13
N LEU A 51 -18.23 2.36 11.18
CA LEU A 51 -16.86 2.83 11.37
C LEU A 51 -16.84 4.31 11.77
N LEU A 52 -17.52 5.19 11.01
CA LEU A 52 -17.53 6.63 11.33
C LEU A 52 -18.16 6.92 12.69
N LYS A 53 -19.26 6.23 13.02
CA LYS A 53 -19.91 6.34 14.33
C LYS A 53 -18.98 5.91 15.46
N THR A 54 -18.27 4.80 15.27
CA THR A 54 -17.27 4.30 16.24
C THR A 54 -16.18 5.34 16.49
N LEU A 55 -15.72 6.02 15.44
CA LEU A 55 -14.73 7.10 15.55
C LEU A 55 -15.26 8.36 16.24
N ASP A 56 -16.56 8.67 16.10
CA ASP A 56 -17.18 9.81 16.79
C ASP A 56 -17.44 9.50 18.29
N GLU A 57 -17.65 8.23 18.66
CA GLU A 57 -17.97 7.79 20.02
C GLU A 57 -16.73 7.38 20.83
N ASP A 58 -16.03 6.32 20.42
CA ASP A 58 -14.85 5.79 21.09
C ASP A 58 -13.87 5.17 20.07
N PRO A 59 -12.88 5.92 19.59
CA PRO A 59 -11.88 5.41 18.65
C PRO A 59 -10.99 4.30 19.24
N GLU A 60 -10.86 4.22 20.57
CA GLU A 60 -9.93 3.30 21.21
C GLU A 60 -10.42 1.85 21.13
N CYS A 61 -11.75 1.63 21.06
CA CYS A 61 -12.35 0.30 20.89
C CYS A 61 -11.92 -0.41 19.59
N ILE A 62 -11.47 0.33 18.57
CA ILE A 62 -10.91 -0.26 17.33
C ILE A 62 -9.74 -1.19 17.66
N ARG A 63 -8.96 -0.86 18.69
CA ARG A 63 -7.85 -1.71 19.13
C ARG A 63 -8.34 -3.03 19.70
N GLU A 64 -9.41 -3.00 20.50
CA GLU A 64 -10.03 -4.19 21.10
C GLU A 64 -10.62 -5.08 20.00
N GLN A 65 -11.40 -4.50 19.08
CA GLN A 65 -11.95 -5.21 17.91
C GLN A 65 -10.84 -5.86 17.06
N ALA A 66 -9.72 -5.17 16.88
CA ALA A 66 -8.57 -5.72 16.17
C ALA A 66 -7.95 -6.92 16.92
N PHE A 67 -7.87 -6.86 18.24
CA PHE A 67 -7.35 -7.95 19.06
C PHE A 67 -8.26 -9.19 19.06
N GLU A 68 -9.57 -8.98 19.09
CA GLU A 68 -10.60 -10.02 19.04
C GLU A 68 -10.72 -10.63 17.63
N GLY A 69 -10.23 -9.92 16.61
CA GLY A 69 -10.20 -10.38 15.23
C GLY A 69 -11.48 -10.08 14.46
N ASP A 70 -12.32 -9.20 14.98
CA ASP A 70 -13.61 -8.83 14.37
C ASP A 70 -13.43 -8.11 13.03
N LEU A 71 -12.30 -7.43 12.86
CA LEU A 71 -11.97 -6.69 11.65
C LEU A 71 -11.55 -7.58 10.47
N LYS A 72 -11.42 -8.90 10.67
CA LYS A 72 -10.84 -9.83 9.68
C LYS A 72 -11.60 -9.93 8.37
N VAL A 73 -12.93 -9.82 8.42
CA VAL A 73 -13.82 -9.91 7.26
C VAL A 73 -14.24 -8.54 6.72
N SER A 74 -13.81 -7.47 7.39
CA SER A 74 -14.16 -6.10 7.01
C SER A 74 -13.70 -5.77 5.60
N LYS A 75 -14.48 -4.92 4.92
CA LYS A 75 -14.13 -4.34 3.62
C LYS A 75 -13.33 -3.04 3.72
N PHE A 76 -12.96 -2.63 4.94
CA PHE A 76 -12.25 -1.40 5.23
C PHE A 76 -10.97 -1.66 6.06
N ARG A 77 -10.37 -2.85 5.95
CA ARG A 77 -9.18 -3.25 6.71
C ARG A 77 -8.01 -2.28 6.52
N SER A 78 -7.81 -1.77 5.31
CA SER A 78 -6.80 -0.75 5.01
C SER A 78 -7.00 0.55 5.79
N ILE A 79 -8.25 0.94 6.05
CA ILE A 79 -8.60 2.11 6.87
C ILE A 79 -8.33 1.81 8.35
N TYR A 80 -8.78 0.66 8.85
CA TYR A 80 -8.47 0.22 10.22
C TYR A 80 -6.97 0.14 10.48
N TRP A 81 -6.19 -0.43 9.56
CA TRP A 81 -4.74 -0.50 9.67
C TRP A 81 -4.11 0.89 9.64
N SER A 82 -4.62 1.78 8.80
CA SER A 82 -4.18 3.18 8.77
C SER A 82 -4.46 3.91 10.08
N LEU A 83 -5.56 3.60 10.76
CA LEU A 83 -5.88 4.14 12.09
C LEU A 83 -4.97 3.56 13.18
N LEU A 84 -4.83 2.24 13.23
CA LEU A 84 -4.01 1.53 14.22
C LEU A 84 -2.53 1.92 14.15
N LEU A 85 -2.01 2.13 12.94
CA LEU A 85 -0.63 2.60 12.72
C LEU A 85 -0.48 4.13 12.77
N ARG A 86 -1.58 4.85 13.01
CA ARG A 86 -1.64 6.33 13.08
C ARG A 86 -1.17 7.03 11.80
N VAL A 87 -1.42 6.41 10.66
CA VAL A 87 -1.28 7.03 9.32
C VAL A 87 -2.47 7.95 9.05
N LEU A 88 -3.66 7.54 9.50
CA LEU A 88 -4.83 8.39 9.62
C LEU A 88 -5.14 8.58 11.10
N ASN A 89 -5.53 9.79 11.49
CA ASN A 89 -6.03 10.07 12.84
C ASN A 89 -7.52 9.65 12.98
N PRO A 90 -8.09 9.58 14.19
CA PRO A 90 -9.53 9.29 14.35
C PRO A 90 -10.48 10.34 13.77
N HIS A 91 -10.01 11.58 13.58
CA HIS A 91 -10.83 12.69 13.08
C HIS A 91 -11.03 12.59 11.55
N TYR A 92 -11.96 11.73 11.13
CA TYR A 92 -12.19 11.38 9.71
C TYR A 92 -12.48 12.55 8.78
N ARG A 93 -12.98 13.67 9.30
CA ARG A 93 -13.19 14.91 8.54
C ARG A 93 -11.89 15.49 7.97
N SER A 94 -10.75 15.15 8.57
CA SER A 94 -9.41 15.56 8.13
C SER A 94 -8.69 14.52 7.25
N TRP A 95 -9.31 13.36 6.97
CA TRP A 95 -8.65 12.30 6.20
C TRP A 95 -8.33 12.71 4.77
N ARG A 96 -9.19 13.52 4.15
CA ARG A 96 -8.95 14.03 2.79
C ARG A 96 -7.62 14.78 2.71
N GLU A 97 -7.41 15.73 3.63
CA GLU A 97 -6.19 16.52 3.69
C GLU A 97 -4.96 15.63 4.01
N GLN A 98 -5.11 14.68 4.94
CA GLN A 98 -4.04 13.73 5.27
C GLN A 98 -3.64 12.89 4.05
N ARG A 99 -4.61 12.32 3.33
CA ARG A 99 -4.38 11.55 2.10
C ARG A 99 -3.74 12.40 1.02
N GLU A 100 -4.23 13.63 0.80
CA GLU A 100 -3.65 14.53 -0.19
C GLU A 100 -2.19 14.84 0.11
N LYS A 101 -1.85 15.14 1.37
CA LYS A 101 -0.47 15.39 1.80
C LYS A 101 0.43 14.16 1.60
N GLN A 102 -0.06 12.97 1.95
CA GLN A 102 0.63 11.70 1.78
C GLN A 102 0.90 11.40 0.29
N ARG A 103 -0.12 11.56 -0.56
CA ARG A 103 -0.05 11.35 -2.01
C ARG A 103 0.91 12.32 -2.68
N LYS A 104 0.87 13.61 -2.30
CA LYS A 104 1.84 14.62 -2.78
C LYS A 104 3.27 14.27 -2.38
N ARG A 105 3.50 13.77 -1.16
CA ARG A 105 4.82 13.31 -0.74
C ARG A 105 5.30 12.15 -1.63
N TYR A 106 4.45 11.16 -1.88
CA TYR A 106 4.79 10.03 -2.74
C TYR A 106 5.11 10.47 -4.17
N GLU A 107 4.31 11.35 -4.77
CA GLU A 107 4.56 11.85 -6.12
C GLU A 107 5.89 12.61 -6.19
N LYS A 108 6.23 13.38 -5.15
CA LYS A 108 7.54 14.05 -5.08
C LYS A 108 8.70 13.03 -5.07
N LEU A 109 8.60 11.95 -4.30
CA LEU A 109 9.64 10.90 -4.29
C LEU A 109 9.80 10.26 -5.67
N LYS A 110 8.69 10.01 -6.35
CA LYS A 110 8.68 9.46 -7.71
C LYS A 110 9.34 10.40 -8.71
N GLU A 111 8.99 11.69 -8.70
CA GLU A 111 9.63 12.71 -9.55
C GLU A 111 11.13 12.89 -9.23
N GLU A 112 11.51 12.73 -7.96
CA GLU A 112 12.89 12.89 -7.52
C GLU A 112 13.78 11.70 -7.90
N PHE A 113 13.27 10.47 -7.79
CA PHE A 113 14.08 9.26 -7.95
C PHE A 113 13.93 8.59 -9.32
N ILE A 114 12.92 8.92 -10.10
CA ILE A 114 12.86 8.58 -11.53
C ILE A 114 13.53 9.71 -12.32
N ARG A 115 14.86 9.77 -12.30
CA ARG A 115 15.62 10.71 -13.16
C ARG A 115 16.52 9.91 -14.09
N ASP A 116 16.27 10.04 -15.39
CA ASP A 116 17.20 9.54 -16.40
C ASP A 116 18.36 10.55 -16.56
N PRO A 117 19.62 10.13 -16.41
CA PRO A 117 20.78 10.98 -16.66
C PRO A 117 20.79 11.63 -18.05
N HIS A 118 20.12 11.02 -19.04
CA HIS A 118 20.01 11.59 -20.39
C HIS A 118 19.09 12.81 -20.44
N ASP A 119 18.09 12.89 -19.56
CA ASP A 119 17.14 13.99 -19.51
C ASP A 119 17.71 15.22 -18.75
N ASN A 120 18.78 15.02 -17.96
CA ASN A 120 19.41 16.05 -17.15
C ASN A 120 20.94 16.02 -17.28
N ALA A 121 21.45 16.31 -18.48
CA ALA A 121 22.88 16.33 -18.74
C ALA A 121 23.59 17.38 -17.87
N VAL A 122 24.38 16.93 -16.90
CA VAL A 122 25.20 17.80 -16.05
C VAL A 122 26.57 18.03 -16.73
N PRO A 123 27.04 19.28 -16.86
CA PRO A 123 28.37 19.54 -17.42
C PRO A 123 29.46 18.83 -16.60
N ASN A 124 30.36 18.14 -17.30
CA ASN A 124 31.47 17.34 -16.73
C ASN A 124 31.07 16.07 -15.96
N ASP A 125 29.81 15.65 -15.98
CA ASP A 125 29.39 14.33 -15.49
C ASP A 125 29.26 13.34 -16.66
N ASN A 126 29.57 12.06 -16.42
CA ASN A 126 29.57 11.05 -17.47
C ASN A 126 29.36 9.63 -16.92
N PRO A 127 28.98 8.65 -17.77
CA PRO A 127 28.69 7.28 -17.35
C PRO A 127 29.81 6.54 -16.61
N LEU A 128 31.05 6.99 -16.74
CA LEU A 128 32.22 6.38 -16.09
C LEU A 128 32.66 7.12 -14.84
N SER A 129 31.92 8.16 -14.43
CA SER A 129 32.21 8.91 -13.22
C SER A 129 32.04 8.03 -11.98
N GLN A 130 33.05 8.04 -11.11
CA GLN A 130 33.03 7.35 -9.81
C GLN A 130 32.67 8.30 -8.65
N SER A 131 32.36 9.57 -8.95
CA SER A 131 31.95 10.53 -7.94
C SER A 131 30.61 10.11 -7.32
N GLU A 132 30.47 10.22 -6.00
CA GLU A 132 29.18 10.01 -5.32
C GLU A 132 28.15 11.08 -5.70
N GLU A 133 28.59 12.23 -6.19
CA GLU A 133 27.73 13.31 -6.68
C GLU A 133 27.31 13.13 -8.15
N SER A 134 27.80 12.08 -8.82
CA SER A 134 27.47 11.80 -10.21
C SER A 134 26.04 11.30 -10.38
N VAL A 135 25.31 11.90 -11.31
CA VAL A 135 23.97 11.49 -11.73
C VAL A 135 24.03 10.08 -12.34
N TRP A 136 25.10 9.79 -13.08
CA TRP A 136 25.32 8.46 -13.66
C TRP A 136 25.61 7.39 -12.62
N ASN A 137 26.47 7.68 -11.64
CA ASN A 137 26.78 6.73 -10.57
C ASN A 137 25.52 6.40 -9.75
N GLN A 138 24.72 7.43 -9.40
CA GLN A 138 23.44 7.24 -8.74
C GLN A 138 22.48 6.40 -9.59
N TYR A 139 22.38 6.69 -10.90
CA TYR A 139 21.53 5.93 -11.81
C TYR A 139 21.91 4.45 -11.90
N PHE A 140 23.19 4.11 -11.98
CA PHE A 140 23.62 2.71 -11.98
C PHE A 140 23.34 2.03 -10.63
N SER A 141 23.61 2.73 -9.52
CA SER A 141 23.28 2.25 -8.18
C SER A 141 21.78 1.98 -8.01
N ASP A 142 20.94 2.86 -8.55
CA ASP A 142 19.48 2.71 -8.54
C ASP A 142 19.02 1.50 -9.35
N ARG A 143 19.63 1.28 -10.51
CA ARG A 143 19.32 0.12 -11.34
C ARG A 143 19.69 -1.19 -10.66
N ASP A 144 20.83 -1.23 -9.99
CA ASP A 144 21.26 -2.41 -9.25
C ASP A 144 20.33 -2.67 -8.05
N LEU A 145 19.99 -1.63 -7.29
CA LEU A 145 19.01 -1.70 -6.20
C LEU A 145 17.65 -2.20 -6.69
N PHE A 146 17.15 -1.65 -7.80
CA PHE A 146 15.88 -2.04 -8.38
C PHE A 146 15.91 -3.50 -8.88
N ALA A 147 17.02 -3.97 -9.44
CA ALA A 147 17.19 -5.35 -9.86
C ALA A 147 17.11 -6.33 -8.67
N VAL A 148 17.78 -6.01 -7.56
CA VAL A 148 17.70 -6.79 -6.31
C VAL A 148 16.25 -6.84 -5.79
N ILE A 149 15.58 -5.70 -5.72
CA ILE A 149 14.16 -5.62 -5.31
C ILE A 149 13.29 -6.48 -6.24
N ARG A 150 13.50 -6.38 -7.56
CA ARG A 150 12.70 -7.09 -8.54
C ARG A 150 12.86 -8.60 -8.38
N GLN A 151 14.07 -9.09 -8.15
CA GLN A 151 14.33 -10.51 -7.91
C GLN A 151 13.55 -11.04 -6.71
N ASP A 152 13.43 -10.25 -5.65
CA ASP A 152 12.65 -10.59 -4.47
C ASP A 152 11.13 -10.52 -4.72
N VAL A 153 10.66 -9.48 -5.40
CA VAL A 153 9.24 -9.32 -5.71
C VAL A 153 8.71 -10.45 -6.60
N VAL A 154 9.47 -10.90 -7.60
CA VAL A 154 9.02 -12.00 -8.47
C VAL A 154 8.94 -13.34 -7.75
N ARG A 155 9.55 -13.52 -6.58
CA ARG A 155 9.45 -14.75 -5.77
C ARG A 155 8.52 -14.61 -4.57
N THR A 156 7.95 -13.43 -4.31
CA THR A 156 6.99 -13.22 -3.22
C THR A 156 5.71 -14.02 -3.41
N PHE A 157 5.38 -14.86 -2.44
CA PHE A 157 4.15 -15.67 -2.38
C PHE A 157 3.79 -16.32 -3.74
N PRO A 158 4.62 -17.23 -4.27
CA PRO A 158 4.51 -17.72 -5.64
C PRO A 158 3.23 -18.52 -5.90
N GLY A 159 2.61 -19.09 -4.86
CA GLY A 159 1.32 -19.79 -4.95
C GLY A 159 0.09 -18.89 -5.01
N VAL A 160 0.25 -17.57 -5.02
CA VAL A 160 -0.85 -16.61 -5.00
C VAL A 160 -0.83 -15.76 -6.27
N ASP A 161 -1.80 -15.98 -7.17
CA ASP A 161 -1.89 -15.35 -8.50
C ASP A 161 -1.91 -13.83 -8.45
N PHE A 162 -2.46 -13.25 -7.38
CA PHE A 162 -2.47 -11.80 -7.18
C PHE A 162 -1.07 -11.19 -7.32
N PHE A 163 -0.04 -11.81 -6.75
CA PHE A 163 1.34 -11.30 -6.79
C PHE A 163 2.05 -11.60 -8.12
N ARG A 164 1.40 -12.29 -9.05
CA ARG A 164 1.91 -12.52 -10.40
C ARG A 164 1.49 -11.41 -11.37
N LYS A 165 0.46 -10.62 -11.01
CA LYS A 165 -0.03 -9.50 -11.83
C LYS A 165 1.05 -8.43 -12.00
N THR A 166 1.30 -8.00 -13.24
CA THR A 166 2.32 -6.98 -13.56
C THR A 166 2.10 -5.68 -12.79
N LEU A 167 0.85 -5.22 -12.68
CA LEU A 167 0.50 -4.02 -11.92
C LEU A 167 0.95 -4.14 -10.45
N ILE A 168 0.72 -5.30 -9.82
CA ILE A 168 1.06 -5.53 -8.41
C ILE A 168 2.57 -5.62 -8.22
N GLN A 169 3.28 -6.34 -9.08
CA GLN A 169 4.75 -6.42 -8.99
C GLN A 169 5.41 -5.06 -9.20
N ASN A 170 4.90 -4.25 -10.13
CA ASN A 170 5.42 -2.92 -10.38
C ASN A 170 5.17 -1.99 -9.18
N ALA A 171 3.96 -2.02 -8.61
CA ALA A 171 3.64 -1.29 -7.39
C ALA A 171 4.57 -1.68 -6.22
N MET A 172 4.82 -2.98 -6.04
CA MET A 172 5.75 -3.44 -5.01
C MET A 172 7.18 -2.95 -5.25
N CYS A 173 7.69 -3.07 -6.49
CA CYS A 173 9.03 -2.59 -6.83
C CYS A 173 9.16 -1.08 -6.58
N ASN A 174 8.19 -0.28 -7.00
CA ASN A 174 8.19 1.18 -6.84
C ASN A 174 8.22 1.57 -5.36
N ILE A 175 7.29 1.03 -4.55
CA ILE A 175 7.20 1.33 -3.12
C ILE A 175 8.51 0.98 -2.40
N LEU A 176 9.06 -0.21 -2.65
CA LEU A 176 10.31 -0.66 -2.00
C LEU A 176 11.50 0.19 -2.43
N PHE A 177 11.56 0.56 -3.72
CA PHE A 177 12.64 1.38 -4.26
C PHE A 177 12.61 2.79 -3.68
N TYR A 178 11.46 3.46 -3.68
CA TYR A 178 11.34 4.80 -3.11
C TYR A 178 11.60 4.80 -1.60
N TYR A 179 11.15 3.77 -0.89
CA TYR A 179 11.45 3.64 0.53
C TYR A 179 12.96 3.53 0.79
N ALA A 180 13.64 2.66 0.04
CA ALA A 180 15.08 2.45 0.15
C ALA A 180 15.88 3.71 -0.18
N ARG A 181 15.45 4.49 -1.18
CA ARG A 181 16.05 5.78 -1.54
C ARG A 181 15.81 6.88 -0.51
N GLU A 182 14.62 6.94 0.08
CA GLU A 182 14.30 7.89 1.14
C GLU A 182 15.05 7.56 2.45
N HIS A 183 15.43 6.28 2.67
CA HIS A 183 16.08 5.81 3.89
C HIS A 183 17.44 5.14 3.61
N PRO A 184 18.47 5.89 3.14
CA PRO A 184 19.72 5.31 2.63
C PRO A 184 20.50 4.47 3.67
N TYR A 185 20.39 4.78 4.96
CA TYR A 185 21.04 4.01 6.03
C TYR A 185 20.45 2.60 6.19
N MET A 186 19.13 2.46 6.08
CA MET A 186 18.48 1.15 6.11
C MET A 186 18.58 0.48 4.74
N SER A 187 18.34 1.27 3.69
CA SER A 187 18.14 0.85 2.31
C SER A 187 17.13 -0.30 2.20
N TYR A 188 17.09 -0.97 1.05
CA TYR A 188 16.32 -2.20 0.91
C TYR A 188 16.99 -3.35 1.67
N ARG A 189 16.20 -4.15 2.37
CA ARG A 189 16.64 -5.40 2.99
C ARG A 189 15.71 -6.53 2.59
N GLN A 190 16.28 -7.70 2.32
CA GLN A 190 15.52 -8.91 2.05
C GLN A 190 14.50 -9.15 3.18
N GLY A 191 13.28 -9.51 2.80
CA GLY A 191 12.13 -9.66 3.71
C GLY A 191 11.20 -8.44 3.75
N MET A 192 11.67 -7.23 3.39
CA MET A 192 10.78 -6.06 3.29
C MET A 192 9.64 -6.27 2.27
N HIS A 193 9.89 -7.05 1.22
CA HIS A 193 8.88 -7.40 0.22
C HIS A 193 7.75 -8.26 0.81
N GLU A 194 8.03 -9.11 1.80
CA GLU A 194 7.05 -9.95 2.48
C GLU A 194 6.20 -9.15 3.47
N ILE A 195 6.75 -8.04 3.99
CA ILE A 195 6.00 -7.07 4.81
C ILE A 195 5.07 -6.23 3.92
N LEU A 196 5.56 -5.76 2.77
CA LEU A 196 4.78 -4.91 1.87
C LEU A 196 3.60 -5.67 1.24
N ALA A 197 3.83 -6.91 0.80
CA ALA A 197 2.85 -7.72 0.08
C ALA A 197 1.45 -7.79 0.74
N PRO A 198 1.29 -8.13 2.03
CA PRO A 198 -0.01 -8.15 2.68
C PRO A 198 -0.65 -6.76 2.79
N LEU A 199 0.13 -5.69 2.99
CA LEU A 199 -0.41 -4.32 3.00
C LEU A 199 -1.05 -3.98 1.65
N LEU A 200 -0.32 -4.22 0.57
CA LEU A 200 -0.77 -3.93 -0.80
C LEU A 200 -1.99 -4.77 -1.17
N PHE A 201 -2.01 -6.05 -0.77
CA PHE A 201 -3.15 -6.94 -0.98
C PHE A 201 -4.43 -6.41 -0.31
N VAL A 202 -4.32 -5.94 0.94
CA VAL A 202 -5.46 -5.39 1.69
C VAL A 202 -5.97 -4.11 1.05
N PHE A 203 -5.08 -3.16 0.73
CA PHE A 203 -5.48 -1.94 0.03
C PHE A 203 -6.18 -2.23 -1.30
N TYR A 204 -5.60 -3.11 -2.13
CA TYR A 204 -6.20 -3.47 -3.40
C TYR A 204 -7.59 -4.10 -3.21
N GLY A 205 -7.74 -5.03 -2.27
CA GLY A 205 -9.02 -5.70 -2.00
C GLY A 205 -10.13 -4.74 -1.56
N ASP A 206 -9.80 -3.79 -0.69
CA ASP A 206 -10.76 -2.77 -0.23
C ASP A 206 -11.13 -1.80 -1.37
N GLN A 207 -10.16 -1.42 -2.21
CA GLN A 207 -10.42 -0.60 -3.41
C GLN A 207 -11.30 -1.32 -4.44
N GLN A 208 -11.09 -2.62 -4.67
CA GLN A 208 -11.97 -3.41 -5.54
C GLN A 208 -13.38 -3.52 -4.95
N SER A 209 -13.49 -3.63 -3.62
CA SER A 209 -14.79 -3.64 -2.94
C SER A 209 -15.53 -2.31 -3.12
N LEU A 210 -14.82 -1.19 -3.06
CA LEU A 210 -15.38 0.14 -3.37
C LEU A 210 -15.87 0.26 -4.82
N LEU A 211 -15.09 -0.21 -5.79
CA LEU A 211 -15.47 -0.16 -7.20
C LEU A 211 -16.77 -0.96 -7.45
N HIS A 212 -16.83 -2.18 -6.93
CA HIS A 212 -18.03 -3.02 -7.02
C HIS A 212 -19.24 -2.38 -6.34
N PHE A 213 -19.06 -1.81 -5.15
CA PHE A 213 -20.12 -1.08 -4.46
C PHE A 213 -20.62 0.11 -5.28
N THR A 214 -19.72 0.89 -5.86
CA THR A 214 -20.06 2.11 -6.63
C THR A 214 -20.87 1.78 -7.88
N GLU A 215 -20.55 0.67 -8.55
CA GLU A 215 -21.30 0.14 -9.70
C GLU A 215 -22.75 -0.21 -9.31
N ILE A 216 -22.94 -0.95 -8.20
CA ILE A 216 -24.27 -1.34 -7.73
C ILE A 216 -25.07 -0.13 -7.22
N ALA A 217 -24.42 0.76 -6.47
CA ALA A 217 -25.06 1.93 -5.84
C ALA A 217 -25.35 3.08 -6.83
N LYS A 218 -25.11 2.89 -8.14
CA LYS A 218 -25.32 3.90 -9.19
C LYS A 218 -24.68 5.26 -8.84
N ASN A 219 -23.44 5.23 -8.35
CA ASN A 219 -22.65 6.40 -7.95
C ASN A 219 -23.15 7.20 -6.73
N GLN A 220 -24.01 6.63 -5.87
CA GLN A 220 -24.40 7.25 -4.59
C GLN A 220 -23.40 6.95 -3.47
N THR A 221 -22.10 7.08 -3.75
CA THR A 221 -21.01 6.78 -2.82
C THR A 221 -20.61 8.03 -2.03
N SER A 222 -20.28 7.87 -0.74
CA SER A 222 -19.77 8.97 0.08
C SER A 222 -18.51 9.58 -0.53
N GLU A 223 -18.48 10.91 -0.67
CA GLU A 223 -17.32 11.62 -1.24
C GLU A 223 -16.04 11.39 -0.43
N LEU A 224 -16.16 11.24 0.89
CA LEU A 224 -15.05 10.90 1.77
C LEU A 224 -14.53 9.50 1.46
N LEU A 225 -15.43 8.52 1.39
CA LEU A 225 -15.09 7.12 1.10
C LEU A 225 -14.37 6.99 -0.24
N SER A 226 -14.93 7.60 -1.30
CA SER A 226 -14.32 7.61 -2.64
C SER A 226 -12.93 8.24 -2.62
N ASN A 227 -12.71 9.26 -1.80
CA ASN A 227 -11.41 9.91 -1.71
C ASN A 227 -10.37 9.05 -0.97
N VAL A 228 -10.72 8.45 0.16
CA VAL A 228 -9.75 7.75 1.04
C VAL A 228 -9.38 6.34 0.58
N LEU A 229 -10.21 5.74 -0.29
CA LEU A 229 -9.99 4.45 -0.95
C LEU A 229 -9.92 4.59 -2.48
N ASP A 230 -9.43 5.72 -2.98
CA ASP A 230 -9.30 5.95 -4.43
C ASP A 230 -8.30 4.96 -5.06
N PRO A 231 -8.73 4.10 -6.01
CA PRO A 231 -7.87 3.11 -6.66
C PRO A 231 -6.66 3.67 -7.39
N ASN A 232 -6.71 4.94 -7.83
CA ASN A 232 -5.60 5.58 -8.53
C ASN A 232 -4.38 5.83 -7.63
N TYR A 233 -4.56 5.76 -6.31
CA TYR A 233 -3.52 6.04 -5.32
C TYR A 233 -3.09 4.80 -4.54
N LEU A 234 -3.33 3.60 -5.08
CA LEU A 234 -2.92 2.32 -4.47
C LEU A 234 -1.47 2.35 -3.96
N GLU A 235 -0.53 2.80 -4.80
CA GLU A 235 0.88 2.85 -4.41
C GLU A 235 1.14 3.84 -3.27
N ALA A 236 0.65 5.08 -3.41
CA ALA A 236 0.92 6.16 -2.46
C ALA A 236 0.30 5.90 -1.07
N ASP A 237 -0.92 5.37 -1.05
CA ASP A 237 -1.64 5.06 0.19
C ASP A 237 -1.00 3.86 0.89
N THR A 238 -0.58 2.84 0.12
CA THR A 238 0.16 1.69 0.65
C THR A 238 1.54 2.11 1.16
N TYR A 239 2.26 3.00 0.44
CA TYR A 239 3.56 3.52 0.83
C TYR A 239 3.50 4.19 2.20
N SER A 240 2.47 5.01 2.44
CA SER A 240 2.32 5.71 3.72
C SER A 240 2.16 4.74 4.89
N LEU A 241 1.42 3.66 4.70
CA LEU A 241 1.28 2.59 5.69
C LEU A 241 2.56 1.79 5.88
N PHE A 242 3.19 1.39 4.77
CA PHE A 242 4.45 0.66 4.77
C PHE A 242 5.57 1.45 5.46
N SER A 243 5.77 2.72 5.07
CA SER A 243 6.76 3.60 5.67
C SER A 243 6.57 3.72 7.18
N ARG A 244 5.32 3.90 7.64
CA ARG A 244 5.00 3.98 9.06
C ARG A 244 5.33 2.70 9.82
N LEU A 245 4.99 1.54 9.25
CA LEU A 245 5.32 0.23 9.81
C LEU A 245 6.83 -0.01 9.85
N MET A 246 7.53 0.34 8.77
CA MET A 246 8.98 0.19 8.70
C MET A 246 9.69 1.06 9.75
N SER A 247 9.21 2.28 9.99
CA SER A 247 9.73 3.12 11.08
C SER A 247 9.54 2.48 12.46
N SER A 248 8.45 1.74 12.71
CA SER A 248 8.23 1.10 14.01
C SER A 248 9.10 -0.15 14.22
N ILE A 249 9.56 -0.78 13.13
CA ILE A 249 10.41 -1.99 13.19
C ILE A 249 11.86 -1.71 12.78
N GLU A 250 12.24 -0.44 12.62
CA GLU A 250 13.57 -0.04 12.15
C GLU A 250 14.72 -0.68 12.93
N SER A 251 14.55 -0.82 14.26
CA SER A 251 15.56 -1.40 15.15
C SER A 251 15.94 -2.83 14.78
N TYR A 252 15.01 -3.62 14.23
CA TYR A 252 15.25 -5.00 13.79
C TYR A 252 16.04 -5.07 12.48
N TYR A 253 16.03 -4.00 11.68
CA TYR A 253 16.79 -3.88 10.44
C TYR A 253 18.15 -3.18 10.62
N ARG A 254 18.40 -2.61 11.80
CA ARG A 254 19.68 -1.95 12.12
C ARG A 254 20.77 -3.00 12.34
N ILE A 255 21.74 -3.06 11.43
CA ILE A 255 22.92 -3.91 11.57
C ILE A 255 23.77 -3.35 12.73
N LYS A 256 23.88 -4.11 13.83
CA LYS A 256 24.84 -3.81 14.92
C LYS A 256 26.26 -4.18 14.48
N ASN A 257 26.87 -3.39 13.60
CA ASN A 257 28.29 -3.49 13.33
C ASN A 257 29.03 -2.29 13.92
N PHE A 258 29.10 -2.21 15.26
CA PHE A 258 30.24 -1.64 15.99
C PHE A 258 30.25 -2.23 17.41
N LEU A 259 31.38 -2.82 17.79
CA LEU A 259 31.67 -3.30 19.15
C LEU A 259 31.47 -2.18 20.17
N GLN A 260 30.53 -2.33 21.11
CA GLN A 260 30.63 -1.72 22.43
C GLN A 260 30.18 -2.70 23.52
N SER A 261 31.04 -2.82 24.53
CA SER A 261 30.93 -3.64 25.74
C SER A 261 29.65 -3.34 26.54
N PRO A 262 29.09 -4.30 27.32
CA PRO A 262 27.71 -4.21 27.78
C PRO A 262 27.55 -3.20 28.90
N ARG A 263 26.60 -2.28 28.76
CA ARG A 263 25.91 -1.68 29.90
C ARG A 263 24.41 -1.85 29.76
N HIS A 264 23.85 -2.40 30.83
CA HIS A 264 22.44 -2.56 31.10
C HIS A 264 21.65 -1.30 30.75
N CYS A 265 20.58 -1.46 29.98
CA CYS A 265 19.41 -0.59 30.05
C CYS A 265 18.17 -1.47 29.90
N ALA A 266 17.39 -1.53 30.97
CA ALA A 266 16.03 -2.08 30.95
C ALA A 266 15.17 -1.17 30.07
N VAL A 267 14.42 -1.77 29.15
CA VAL A 267 13.41 -1.06 28.35
C VAL A 267 12.05 -1.69 28.67
N ILE A 268 11.10 -0.81 28.94
CA ILE A 268 9.72 -1.06 29.34
C ILE A 268 8.94 -1.68 28.16
N ASP A 269 8.15 -2.72 28.45
CA ASP A 269 7.37 -3.54 27.51
C ASP A 269 6.14 -2.81 26.94
N ASP A 270 6.32 -2.09 25.82
CA ASP A 270 5.24 -1.75 24.87
C ASP A 270 5.24 -2.68 23.63
N ASP A 271 6.17 -3.65 23.62
CA ASP A 271 6.55 -4.48 22.48
C ASP A 271 5.59 -5.65 22.24
N VAL A 272 4.75 -5.99 23.23
CA VAL A 272 3.84 -7.16 23.20
C VAL A 272 2.64 -6.94 22.26
N CYS A 273 2.14 -5.70 22.17
CA CYS A 273 0.97 -5.34 21.36
C CYS A 273 1.24 -5.46 19.85
N MET A 274 2.37 -4.92 19.37
CA MET A 274 2.76 -5.02 17.95
C MET A 274 3.16 -6.44 17.55
N LYS A 275 3.82 -7.21 18.44
CA LYS A 275 4.16 -8.62 18.21
C LYS A 275 2.92 -9.50 18.05
N SER A 276 1.87 -9.24 18.83
CA SER A 276 0.58 -9.94 18.73
C SER A 276 -0.14 -9.64 17.41
N THR A 277 -0.19 -8.37 17.00
CA THR A 277 -0.81 -7.95 15.72
C THR A 277 -0.04 -8.47 14.51
N PHE A 278 1.30 -8.44 14.53
CA PHE A 278 2.13 -8.94 13.43
C PHE A 278 2.06 -10.47 13.29
N ASN A 279 2.10 -11.21 14.42
CA ASN A 279 1.88 -12.66 14.40
C ASN A 279 0.45 -13.01 13.98
N LYS A 280 -0.57 -12.22 14.36
CA LYS A 280 -1.95 -12.44 13.89
C LYS A 280 -2.10 -12.15 12.39
N ILE A 281 -1.47 -11.10 11.85
CA ILE A 281 -1.43 -10.83 10.41
C ILE A 281 -0.80 -12.01 9.65
N LEU A 282 0.28 -12.60 10.17
CA LEU A 282 0.91 -13.81 9.59
C LEU A 282 0.05 -15.09 9.78
N ILE A 283 -0.60 -15.27 10.93
CA ILE A 283 -1.49 -16.42 11.22
C ILE A 283 -2.73 -16.40 10.32
N PHE A 284 -3.22 -15.22 9.91
CA PHE A 284 -4.32 -15.11 8.94
C PHE A 284 -3.98 -15.70 7.57
N TYR A 285 -2.69 -15.79 7.20
CA TYR A 285 -2.24 -16.43 5.96
C TYR A 285 -2.01 -17.94 6.08
N SER A 286 -2.16 -18.54 7.26
CA SER A 286 -2.09 -19.99 7.43
C SER A 286 -3.42 -20.70 7.09
N ASN A 287 -4.47 -19.94 6.73
CA ASN A 287 -5.81 -20.45 6.42
C ASN A 287 -6.39 -19.92 5.09
N ILE A 288 -5.52 -19.48 4.17
CA ILE A 288 -5.82 -19.32 2.73
C ILE A 288 -4.97 -20.35 2.01
#